data_AF-A0A254RHC1-F1
#
_entry.id   AF-A0A254RHC1-F1
#
_cell.length_a   1.000
_cell.length_b   1.000
_cell.length_c   1.000
_cell.angle_alpha   90.00
_cell.angle_beta   90.00
_cell.angle_gamma   90.00
#
_symmetry.space_group_name_H-M   'P 1'
#
loop_
_entity.id
_entity.type
_entity.pdbx_description
1 polymer ?
#
loop_
_entity_poly.entity_id
_entity_poly.type
_entity_poly.pdbx_seq_one_letter_code
_entity_poly.pdbx_strand_id
1 'polypeptide(L)'
;MKRFLTLAGCAALALALGACGDSKSPTDSDDILSSGGSSAKSSSSKEAKSSSSVSEDIPKGARAATLDDLERNMKLKDMFGRDIYLATGEKHGLFSFWIPDTAWIAVPSDFKDGVISFSSGAITSIKIENKAIESMEELVEKDSDHSMRFIVNEDDQLQYSLDGGKYKDVTEATVKKNSSVISNGDSLASKELFCKTGENTFTGYSFYKGRYVATDVVRNAKQTNDSLVSWSAGYYDIHRGKLLMRPLFYSAPVYALVSASVSSDYKTLTISAEDVSCTLSELKYNEVPAADLEGEWESDEGGLTWSLDMRADRTFEVKAFKGNENKALKQGIWDVYGNQLLMKMTGCLGGKCTPAVIGSVSKWKAGSFFDYGNSDPDDPSIPESWNAPEYE
;
A
#
# COMPACT_ATOMS: atom_id res chain seq x y z
N MET A 1 -60.17 4.15 -8.54
CA MET A 1 -58.93 3.93 -9.31
C MET A 1 -58.24 5.26 -9.54
N LYS A 2 -57.14 5.54 -8.83
CA LYS A 2 -56.20 6.62 -9.17
C LYS A 2 -54.81 6.00 -9.11
N ARG A 3 -54.18 5.85 -10.28
CA ARG A 3 -52.79 5.41 -10.42
C ARG A 3 -51.91 6.64 -10.27
N PHE A 4 -51.02 6.65 -9.29
CA PHE A 4 -49.87 7.55 -9.27
C PHE A 4 -48.67 6.73 -9.76
N LEU A 5 -48.17 7.10 -10.95
CA LEU A 5 -46.79 6.78 -11.35
C LEU A 5 -45.90 7.79 -10.63
N THR A 6 -44.90 7.29 -9.91
CA THR A 6 -43.72 8.06 -9.53
C THR A 6 -42.51 7.35 -10.12
N LEU A 7 -42.01 7.91 -11.24
CA LEU A 7 -40.61 7.81 -11.60
C LEU A 7 -39.81 8.57 -10.54
N ALA A 8 -38.82 7.92 -9.94
CA ALA A 8 -37.70 8.58 -9.30
C ALA A 8 -36.48 7.66 -9.44
N GLY A 9 -35.78 7.83 -10.56
CA GLY A 9 -34.49 7.22 -10.82
C GLY A 9 -33.41 8.29 -10.84
N CYS A 10 -32.25 7.88 -10.33
CA CYS A 10 -30.91 8.46 -10.49
C CYS A 10 -30.54 9.74 -9.73
N ALA A 11 -29.51 9.54 -8.90
CA ALA A 11 -28.22 10.24 -8.90
C ALA A 11 -27.89 10.93 -7.57
N ALA A 12 -27.09 10.26 -6.75
CA ALA A 12 -26.24 10.90 -5.76
C ALA A 12 -24.79 10.59 -6.16
N LEU A 13 -24.24 11.49 -6.97
CA LEU A 13 -22.86 11.54 -7.43
C LEU A 13 -22.33 12.88 -6.93
N ALA A 14 -21.50 12.88 -5.88
CA ALA A 14 -20.63 13.96 -5.38
C ALA A 14 -20.05 13.43 -4.06
N LEU A 15 -18.74 13.39 -3.83
CA LEU A 15 -17.80 14.49 -3.93
C LEU A 15 -16.47 14.03 -4.58
N ALA A 16 -16.27 14.43 -5.83
CA ALA A 16 -14.97 14.43 -6.47
C ALA A 16 -14.87 15.73 -7.28
N LEU A 17 -14.34 16.81 -6.69
CA LEU A 17 -13.76 17.98 -7.36
C LEU A 17 -12.83 18.69 -6.35
N GLY A 18 -11.54 18.94 -6.63
CA GLY A 18 -10.79 18.63 -7.83
C GLY A 18 -9.31 19.00 -7.78
N ALA A 19 -8.59 18.46 -8.75
CA ALA A 19 -7.58 19.14 -9.55
C ALA A 19 -7.56 18.43 -10.92
N CYS A 20 -8.33 18.94 -11.88
CA CYS A 20 -8.23 18.54 -13.27
C CYS A 20 -7.09 19.33 -13.92
N GLY A 21 -6.08 18.62 -14.43
CA GLY A 21 -5.21 19.09 -15.50
C GLY A 21 -5.52 18.27 -16.75
N ASP A 22 -5.97 18.94 -17.81
CA ASP A 22 -6.29 18.36 -19.12
C ASP A 22 -5.09 17.63 -19.73
N SER A 23 -5.27 16.39 -20.20
CA SER A 23 -5.04 16.01 -21.62
C SER A 23 -5.24 14.52 -21.92
N LYS A 24 -6.11 14.26 -22.91
CA LYS A 24 -6.12 13.21 -23.96
C LYS A 24 -5.65 11.78 -23.61
N SER A 25 -6.54 10.81 -23.87
CA SER A 25 -6.22 9.37 -24.01
C SER A 25 -5.00 9.14 -24.90
N PRO A 26 -4.17 8.15 -24.55
CA PRO A 26 -4.23 6.89 -25.31
C PRO A 26 -4.06 5.62 -24.46
N THR A 27 -4.73 4.57 -24.92
CA THR A 27 -4.26 3.17 -24.89
C THR A 27 -2.77 3.08 -25.20
N ASP A 28 -1.95 2.58 -24.28
CA ASP A 28 -0.96 1.52 -24.54
C ASP A 28 -0.31 1.03 -23.23
N SER A 29 -0.32 -0.29 -23.11
CA SER A 29 0.58 -1.23 -22.41
C SER A 29 1.62 -0.66 -21.41
N ASP A 30 1.40 -0.93 -20.12
CA ASP A 30 2.41 -0.74 -19.07
C ASP A 30 3.43 -1.90 -19.12
N ASP A 31 4.65 -1.57 -19.54
CA ASP A 31 5.87 -2.38 -19.41
C ASP A 31 6.61 -1.90 -18.15
N ILE A 32 6.40 -2.54 -17.00
CA ILE A 32 7.25 -2.36 -15.81
C ILE A 32 7.43 -3.73 -15.13
N LEU A 33 8.70 -4.08 -14.88
CA LEU A 33 9.25 -5.24 -14.18
C LEU A 33 9.78 -6.39 -15.08
N SER A 34 10.98 -6.19 -15.62
CA SER A 34 11.91 -7.28 -15.90
C SER A 34 13.36 -6.81 -15.78
N SER A 35 14.04 -7.21 -14.71
CA SER A 35 15.49 -7.38 -14.72
C SER A 35 15.90 -8.53 -13.81
N GLY A 36 16.36 -9.62 -14.44
CA GLY A 36 16.81 -10.84 -13.78
C GLY A 36 17.34 -11.80 -14.83
N GLY A 37 18.58 -11.59 -15.26
CA GLY A 37 19.21 -12.32 -16.36
C GLY A 37 19.68 -13.73 -16.02
N SER A 38 19.74 -14.59 -17.04
CA SER A 38 20.62 -15.76 -17.08
C SER A 38 20.94 -16.17 -18.54
N SER A 39 22.17 -15.85 -18.93
CA SER A 39 23.10 -16.50 -19.88
C SER A 39 22.60 -17.34 -21.08
N ALA A 40 22.90 -16.83 -22.29
CA ALA A 40 23.32 -17.64 -23.44
C ALA A 40 24.35 -16.88 -24.32
N LYS A 41 25.33 -17.61 -24.87
CA LYS A 41 26.61 -17.16 -25.45
C LYS A 41 26.54 -16.50 -26.85
N SER A 42 27.47 -15.55 -27.07
CA SER A 42 28.12 -15.09 -28.34
C SER A 42 27.22 -14.35 -29.35
N SER A 43 27.61 -13.25 -30.04
CA SER A 43 28.91 -12.66 -30.39
C SER A 43 28.83 -11.15 -30.76
N SER A 44 29.90 -10.42 -30.44
CA SER A 44 30.45 -9.18 -31.08
C SER A 44 29.68 -7.84 -31.12
N SER A 45 30.16 -6.94 -30.24
CA SER A 45 30.53 -5.52 -30.42
C SER A 45 29.49 -4.47 -30.80
N LYS A 46 29.10 -3.64 -29.81
CA LYS A 46 29.49 -2.22 -29.67
C LYS A 46 29.07 -1.70 -28.28
N GLU A 47 29.97 -0.95 -27.65
CA GLU A 47 29.84 -0.41 -26.29
C GLU A 47 28.66 0.55 -26.16
N ALA A 48 27.78 0.26 -25.20
CA ALA A 48 26.91 1.24 -24.56
C ALA A 48 26.99 0.97 -23.05
N LYS A 49 27.36 2.00 -22.28
CA LYS A 49 27.54 1.93 -20.83
C LYS A 49 26.24 1.52 -20.15
N SER A 50 26.28 0.39 -19.46
CA SER A 50 25.29 -0.02 -18.47
C SER A 50 25.19 1.00 -17.33
N SER A 51 23.97 1.34 -16.91
CA SER A 51 23.68 1.99 -15.63
C SER A 51 22.62 1.16 -14.90
N SER A 52 23.04 -0.01 -14.42
CA SER A 52 22.23 -0.89 -13.59
C SER A 52 23.13 -1.55 -12.56
N SER A 53 23.49 -0.78 -11.54
CA SER A 53 24.10 -1.26 -10.30
C SER A 53 24.27 -0.09 -9.31
N VAL A 54 23.25 0.25 -8.52
CA VAL A 54 23.44 1.08 -7.32
C VAL A 54 24.00 0.19 -6.20
N SER A 55 25.18 -0.36 -6.43
CA SER A 55 26.11 -0.71 -5.38
C SER A 55 27.13 0.42 -5.30
N GLU A 56 26.67 1.63 -4.96
CA GLU A 56 27.63 2.64 -4.51
C GLU A 56 28.18 2.17 -3.17
N ASP A 57 29.50 1.96 -3.16
CA ASP A 57 30.27 1.42 -2.05
C ASP A 57 29.99 2.21 -0.77
N ILE A 58 29.49 1.51 0.25
CA ILE A 58 29.50 2.01 1.62
C ILE A 58 30.94 2.46 1.91
N PRO A 59 31.17 3.70 2.36
CA PRO A 59 32.51 4.20 2.61
C PRO A 59 33.29 3.24 3.51
N LYS A 60 34.59 3.09 3.25
CA LYS A 60 35.43 2.20 4.05
C LYS A 60 35.28 2.55 5.53
N GLY A 61 35.02 1.52 6.35
CA GLY A 61 34.82 1.64 7.80
C GLY A 61 33.41 2.04 8.24
N ALA A 62 32.54 2.43 7.30
CA ALA A 62 31.12 2.56 7.57
C ALA A 62 30.38 1.22 7.38
N ARG A 63 29.17 1.14 7.94
CA ARG A 63 28.21 0.05 7.70
C ARG A 63 26.87 0.63 7.26
N ALA A 64 26.06 -0.19 6.58
CA ALA A 64 24.66 0.14 6.35
C ALA A 64 23.96 0.36 7.70
N ALA A 65 23.13 1.40 7.76
CA ALA A 65 22.26 1.59 8.91
C ALA A 65 21.20 0.49 8.94
N THR A 66 20.85 0.08 10.15
CA THR A 66 19.73 -0.80 10.46
C THR A 66 18.59 0.02 11.03
N LEU A 67 17.40 -0.57 11.15
CA LEU A 67 16.26 0.09 11.79
C LEU A 67 16.59 0.54 13.22
N ASP A 68 17.43 -0.18 13.95
CA ASP A 68 17.79 0.14 15.34
C ASP A 68 18.65 1.40 15.46
N ASP A 69 19.40 1.74 14.41
CA ASP A 69 20.22 2.97 14.37
C ASP A 69 19.37 4.23 14.17
N LEU A 70 18.10 4.08 13.78
CA LEU A 70 17.23 5.21 13.52
C LEU A 70 16.45 5.61 14.77
N GLU A 71 16.56 6.89 15.10
CA GLU A 71 15.71 7.53 16.10
C GLU A 71 14.31 7.78 15.55
N ARG A 72 13.32 7.82 16.44
CA ARG A 72 11.90 8.00 16.06
C ARG A 72 11.66 9.25 15.22
N ASN A 73 12.36 10.33 15.54
CA ASN A 73 12.32 11.58 14.81
C ASN A 73 13.74 12.09 14.61
N MET A 74 14.09 12.38 13.37
CA MET A 74 15.40 12.84 12.98
C MET A 74 15.28 14.06 12.09
N LYS A 75 16.32 14.88 12.09
CA LYS A 75 16.48 16.04 11.21
C LYS A 75 17.54 15.72 10.16
N LEU A 76 17.14 15.85 8.90
CA LEU A 76 17.97 15.77 7.70
C LEU A 76 18.33 17.21 7.32
N LYS A 77 19.51 17.66 7.75
CA LYS A 77 19.95 19.05 7.59
C LYS A 77 20.26 19.36 6.13
N ASP A 78 19.88 20.55 5.70
CA ASP A 78 20.18 21.08 4.36
C ASP A 78 19.70 20.18 3.20
N MET A 79 18.62 19.44 3.40
CA MET A 79 17.93 18.71 2.33
C MET A 79 17.07 19.72 1.55
N PHE A 80 17.30 19.84 0.24
CA PHE A 80 16.66 20.86 -0.60
C PHE A 80 16.80 22.29 -0.06
N GLY A 81 17.94 22.59 0.58
CA GLY A 81 18.23 23.91 1.14
C GLY A 81 17.49 24.26 2.43
N ARG A 82 16.89 23.28 3.12
CA ARG A 82 16.23 23.47 4.43
C ARG A 82 16.33 22.23 5.31
N ASP A 83 15.89 22.36 6.55
CA ASP A 83 15.67 21.21 7.42
C ASP A 83 14.41 20.46 6.99
N ILE A 84 14.59 19.18 6.61
CA ILE A 84 13.51 18.21 6.44
C ILE A 84 13.62 17.21 7.58
N TYR A 85 12.49 16.73 8.06
CA TYR A 85 12.47 15.78 9.17
C TYR A 85 12.05 14.41 8.69
N LEU A 86 12.75 13.39 9.17
CA LEU A 86 12.39 11.99 8.99
C LEU A 86 11.73 11.48 10.27
N ALA A 87 10.56 10.86 10.14
CA ALA A 87 9.94 10.09 11.19
C ALA A 87 9.86 8.62 10.77
N THR A 88 10.27 7.73 11.67
CA THR A 88 10.28 6.27 11.44
C THR A 88 9.09 5.56 12.09
N GLY A 89 8.25 6.31 12.82
CA GLY A 89 7.09 5.76 13.52
C GLY A 89 7.48 4.66 14.51
N GLU A 90 6.75 3.55 14.44
CA GLU A 90 7.03 2.32 15.19
C GLU A 90 7.82 1.29 14.34
N LYS A 91 8.46 1.76 13.24
CA LYS A 91 9.35 0.99 12.38
C LYS A 91 8.66 -0.22 11.70
N HIS A 92 7.36 -0.13 11.43
CA HIS A 92 6.61 -1.16 10.67
C HIS A 92 6.70 -0.98 9.15
N GLY A 93 7.83 -0.46 8.68
CA GLY A 93 8.11 -0.29 7.27
C GLY A 93 7.37 0.84 6.58
N LEU A 94 6.92 1.87 7.32
CA LEU A 94 6.47 3.15 6.76
C LEU A 94 7.34 4.28 7.33
N PHE A 95 7.94 5.07 6.46
CA PHE A 95 8.74 6.25 6.80
C PHE A 95 8.01 7.50 6.33
N SER A 96 8.18 8.62 7.03
CA SER A 96 7.71 9.89 6.48
C SER A 96 8.75 10.99 6.54
N PHE A 97 8.82 11.75 5.46
CA PHE A 97 9.56 12.99 5.37
C PHE A 97 8.57 14.13 5.48
N TRP A 98 8.85 15.11 6.33
CA TRP A 98 7.91 16.20 6.51
C TRP A 98 8.60 17.55 6.62
N ILE A 99 7.90 18.53 6.08
CA ILE A 99 8.13 19.94 6.34
C ILE A 99 7.05 20.38 7.32
N PRO A 100 7.41 20.97 8.48
CA PRO A 100 6.47 21.41 9.50
C PRO A 100 5.25 22.11 8.92
N ASP A 101 4.07 21.60 9.28
CA ASP A 101 2.75 22.17 8.95
C ASP A 101 2.51 22.40 7.46
N THR A 102 3.31 21.79 6.58
CA THR A 102 3.33 22.12 5.15
C THR A 102 3.18 20.89 4.26
N ALA A 103 4.00 19.86 4.45
CA ALA A 103 4.02 18.70 3.55
C ALA A 103 4.47 17.43 4.27
N TRP A 104 3.94 16.30 3.80
CA TRP A 104 4.25 14.95 4.26
C TRP A 104 4.40 14.04 3.06
N ILE A 105 5.59 13.48 2.88
CA ILE A 105 5.81 12.28 2.08
C ILE A 105 5.71 11.09 3.01
N ALA A 106 5.05 10.02 2.60
CA ALA A 106 5.12 8.70 3.22
C ALA A 106 5.65 7.68 2.22
N VAL A 107 6.63 6.89 2.63
CA VAL A 107 7.32 5.88 1.79
C VAL A 107 7.36 4.58 2.57
N PRO A 108 6.78 3.48 2.05
CA PRO A 108 7.02 2.18 2.61
C PRO A 108 8.39 1.66 2.20
N SER A 109 9.05 1.00 3.13
CA SER A 109 10.37 0.43 2.91
C SER A 109 10.63 -0.64 3.95
N ASP A 110 11.26 -1.73 3.55
CA ASP A 110 11.83 -2.75 4.46
C ASP A 110 13.13 -2.27 5.13
N PHE A 111 13.62 -1.08 4.73
CA PHE A 111 14.89 -0.50 5.13
C PHE A 111 16.08 -1.44 4.92
N LYS A 112 15.99 -2.30 3.90
CA LYS A 112 17.04 -3.25 3.59
C LYS A 112 18.30 -2.51 3.17
N ASP A 113 19.43 -2.94 3.72
CA ASP A 113 20.76 -2.34 3.50
C ASP A 113 20.81 -0.82 3.77
N GLY A 114 19.94 -0.33 4.66
CA GLY A 114 19.83 1.07 5.06
C GLY A 114 19.23 1.98 3.99
N VAL A 115 18.43 1.45 3.07
CA VAL A 115 17.92 2.22 1.92
C VAL A 115 16.41 2.44 2.00
N ILE A 116 15.98 3.68 1.75
CA ILE A 116 14.59 4.07 1.49
C ILE A 116 14.47 4.42 -0.01
N SER A 117 13.66 3.70 -0.77
CA SER A 117 13.36 4.01 -2.18
C SER A 117 12.06 4.79 -2.30
N PHE A 118 12.06 5.88 -3.05
CA PHE A 118 10.90 6.76 -3.19
C PHE A 118 9.99 6.41 -4.37
N SER A 119 10.35 5.44 -5.22
CA SER A 119 9.53 4.95 -6.35
C SER A 119 8.14 4.47 -5.92
N SER A 120 8.02 4.06 -4.65
CA SER A 120 6.77 3.73 -3.99
C SER A 120 6.42 4.75 -2.91
N GLY A 121 6.73 6.02 -3.10
CA GLY A 121 6.31 7.08 -2.20
C GLY A 121 4.87 7.53 -2.45
N ALA A 122 4.37 8.40 -1.58
CA ALA A 122 3.21 9.23 -1.81
C ALA A 122 3.32 10.51 -0.99
N ILE A 123 2.78 11.62 -1.49
CA ILE A 123 2.86 12.92 -0.83
C ILE A 123 1.48 13.54 -0.62
N THR A 124 1.34 14.26 0.49
CA THR A 124 0.28 15.24 0.72
C THR A 124 0.93 16.56 1.12
N SER A 125 0.53 17.65 0.48
CA SER A 125 1.08 18.98 0.70
C SER A 125 -0.03 20.02 0.75
N ILE A 126 0.18 21.07 1.55
CA ILE A 126 -0.55 22.32 1.38
C ILE A 126 0.03 22.97 0.12
N LYS A 127 -0.83 23.34 -0.84
CA LYS A 127 -0.44 23.96 -2.12
C LYS A 127 0.13 25.38 -1.95
N ILE A 128 1.28 25.47 -1.29
CA ILE A 128 2.07 26.68 -1.15
C ILE A 128 3.29 26.49 -2.05
N GLU A 129 3.53 27.42 -2.97
CA GLU A 129 4.73 27.38 -3.82
C GLU A 129 5.99 27.41 -2.94
N ASN A 130 6.72 26.29 -2.94
CA ASN A 130 7.92 26.11 -2.14
C ASN A 130 8.82 25.11 -2.84
N LYS A 131 10.03 25.53 -3.21
CA LYS A 131 11.01 24.68 -3.92
C LYS A 131 11.29 23.36 -3.22
N ALA A 132 11.28 23.32 -1.89
CA ALA A 132 11.51 22.07 -1.17
C ALA A 132 10.30 21.13 -1.23
N ILE A 133 9.08 21.66 -1.39
CA ILE A 133 7.89 20.84 -1.68
C ILE A 133 7.97 20.31 -3.10
N GLU A 134 8.32 21.15 -4.08
CA GLU A 134 8.51 20.73 -5.47
C GLU A 134 9.54 19.59 -5.56
N SER A 135 10.72 19.75 -4.94
CA SER A 135 11.71 18.66 -4.88
C SER A 135 11.23 17.43 -4.11
N MET A 136 10.35 17.59 -3.11
CA MET A 136 9.71 16.47 -2.42
C MET A 136 8.68 15.76 -3.31
N GLU A 137 7.96 16.49 -4.16
CA GLU A 137 7.02 15.94 -5.14
C GLU A 137 7.77 15.16 -6.23
N GLU A 138 8.88 15.69 -6.73
CA GLU A 138 9.78 15.02 -7.68
C GLU A 138 10.28 13.66 -7.15
N LEU A 139 10.59 13.56 -5.84
CA LEU A 139 11.04 12.30 -5.24
C LEU A 139 10.04 11.16 -5.41
N VAL A 140 8.74 11.45 -5.39
CA VAL A 140 7.67 10.45 -5.39
C VAL A 140 6.87 10.46 -6.69
N GLU A 141 7.36 11.16 -7.71
CA GLU A 141 6.74 11.18 -9.03
C GLU A 141 6.76 9.78 -9.64
N LYS A 142 5.76 9.49 -10.47
CA LYS A 142 5.68 8.20 -11.17
C LYS A 142 6.97 7.97 -11.96
N ASP A 143 7.48 6.74 -11.91
CA ASP A 143 8.69 6.30 -12.64
C ASP A 143 10.00 6.96 -12.16
N SER A 144 9.97 7.69 -11.04
CA SER A 144 11.18 8.14 -10.37
C SER A 144 11.93 6.96 -9.71
N ASP A 145 13.26 6.98 -9.79
CA ASP A 145 14.14 5.98 -9.17
C ASP A 145 15.03 6.63 -8.11
N HIS A 146 14.42 7.50 -7.29
CA HIS A 146 15.13 8.16 -6.20
C HIS A 146 15.30 7.22 -5.02
N SER A 147 16.46 7.32 -4.36
CA SER A 147 16.74 6.55 -3.15
C SER A 147 17.57 7.34 -2.15
N MET A 148 17.31 7.10 -0.87
CA MET A 148 18.08 7.63 0.24
C MET A 148 18.76 6.49 0.99
N ARG A 149 20.08 6.53 1.08
CA ARG A 149 20.88 5.56 1.81
C ARG A 149 21.33 6.14 3.14
N PHE A 150 21.22 5.35 4.19
CA PHE A 150 21.69 5.64 5.53
C PHE A 150 22.87 4.73 5.89
N ILE A 151 23.89 5.30 6.49
CA ILE A 151 25.07 4.58 7.00
C ILE A 151 25.37 5.02 8.42
N VAL A 152 26.06 4.16 9.15
CA VAL A 152 26.75 4.52 10.38
C VAL A 152 28.24 4.55 10.07
N ASN A 153 28.88 5.70 10.27
CA ASN A 153 30.30 5.90 9.94
C ASN A 153 31.23 5.31 11.02
N GLU A 154 32.55 5.46 10.83
CA GLU A 154 33.57 4.95 11.77
C GLU A 154 33.46 5.53 13.18
N ASP A 155 32.84 6.72 13.33
CA ASP A 155 32.63 7.42 14.60
C ASP A 155 31.26 7.12 15.23
N ASP A 156 30.57 6.07 14.75
CA ASP A 156 29.22 5.67 15.18
C ASP A 156 28.14 6.75 14.95
N GLN A 157 28.36 7.62 13.96
CA GLN A 157 27.44 8.68 13.59
C GLN A 157 26.58 8.29 12.39
N LEU A 158 25.26 8.46 12.52
CA LEU A 158 24.30 8.25 11.45
C LEU A 158 24.41 9.36 10.39
N GLN A 159 24.55 8.95 9.13
CA GLN A 159 24.61 9.84 7.98
C GLN A 159 23.66 9.35 6.87
N TYR A 160 23.21 10.27 6.03
CA TYR A 160 22.36 9.97 4.89
C TYR A 160 22.93 10.53 3.58
N SER A 161 22.63 9.87 2.47
CA SER A 161 22.90 10.34 1.11
C SER A 161 21.65 10.15 0.25
N LEU A 162 21.32 11.15 -0.55
CA LEU A 162 20.26 11.09 -1.55
C LEU A 162 20.91 10.88 -2.92
N ASP A 163 20.47 9.85 -3.65
CA ASP A 163 20.89 9.50 -5.01
C ASP A 163 22.41 9.44 -5.21
N GLY A 164 23.12 8.83 -4.25
CA GLY A 164 24.58 8.71 -4.30
C GLY A 164 25.34 10.03 -4.09
N GLY A 165 24.64 11.06 -3.61
CA GLY A 165 25.25 12.32 -3.21
C GLY A 165 26.21 12.18 -2.03
N LYS A 166 26.77 13.31 -1.59
CA LYS A 166 27.62 13.34 -0.39
C LYS A 166 26.80 12.98 0.85
N TYR A 167 27.38 12.14 1.71
CA TYR A 167 26.82 11.86 3.02
C TYR A 167 26.76 13.14 3.87
N LYS A 168 25.62 13.32 4.53
CA LYS A 168 25.32 14.41 5.45
C LYS A 168 24.88 13.85 6.79
N ASP A 169 25.18 14.56 7.86
CA ASP A 169 24.86 14.12 9.20
C ASP A 169 23.35 14.15 9.46
N VAL A 170 22.89 13.10 10.15
CA VAL A 170 21.56 13.03 10.73
C VAL A 170 21.66 13.40 12.20
N THR A 171 20.73 14.21 12.69
CA THR A 171 20.65 14.54 14.13
C THR A 171 19.29 14.20 14.68
N GLU A 172 19.23 13.74 15.92
CA GLU A 172 17.97 13.55 16.64
C GLU A 172 17.13 14.84 16.65
N ALA A 173 15.81 14.70 16.50
CA ALA A 173 14.88 15.82 16.58
C ALA A 173 13.89 15.62 17.75
N THR A 174 13.93 16.50 18.74
CA THR A 174 12.93 16.52 19.80
C THR A 174 11.65 17.20 19.32
N VAL A 175 10.54 16.46 19.34
CA VAL A 175 9.22 16.95 18.91
C VAL A 175 8.25 16.93 20.08
N LYS A 176 7.55 18.05 20.31
CA LYS A 176 6.49 18.12 21.32
C LYS A 176 5.31 17.23 20.93
N LYS A 177 4.93 16.32 21.81
CA LYS A 177 3.75 15.46 21.66
C LYS A 177 2.46 16.27 21.88
N ASN A 178 1.45 16.05 21.03
CA ASN A 178 0.09 16.47 21.29
C ASN A 178 -0.66 15.37 22.05
N SER A 179 -1.15 15.66 23.24
CA SER A 179 -1.86 14.70 24.09
C SER A 179 -3.30 14.43 23.67
N SER A 180 -3.89 15.27 22.81
CA SER A 180 -5.28 15.09 22.37
C SER A 180 -5.44 13.99 21.32
N VAL A 181 -4.34 13.56 20.71
CA VAL A 181 -4.29 12.54 19.65
C VAL A 181 -3.37 11.39 20.04
N ILE A 182 -3.64 10.21 19.52
CA ILE A 182 -2.69 9.10 19.64
C ILE A 182 -1.41 9.43 18.87
N SER A 183 -0.28 8.95 19.35
CA SER A 183 1.03 9.30 18.79
C SER A 183 1.83 8.10 18.29
N ASN A 184 1.35 6.87 18.51
CA ASN A 184 2.04 5.60 18.29
C ASN A 184 1.13 4.67 17.47
N GLY A 185 1.65 4.11 16.37
CA GLY A 185 0.94 3.19 15.47
C GLY A 185 0.52 1.87 16.12
N ASP A 186 1.33 1.28 17.00
CA ASP A 186 1.01 0.06 17.75
C ASP A 186 -0.28 0.20 18.56
N SER A 187 -0.64 1.43 18.95
CA SER A 187 -1.88 1.68 19.68
C SER A 187 -3.14 1.41 18.85
N LEU A 188 -3.02 1.23 17.54
CA LEU A 188 -4.10 0.81 16.63
C LEU A 188 -4.00 -0.67 16.25
N ALA A 189 -2.86 -1.35 16.45
CA ALA A 189 -2.72 -2.74 16.04
C ALA A 189 -3.78 -3.63 16.70
N SER A 190 -4.42 -4.49 15.90
CA SER A 190 -5.54 -5.36 16.29
C SER A 190 -6.79 -4.61 16.76
N LYS A 191 -7.03 -3.41 16.23
CA LYS A 191 -8.24 -2.64 16.47
C LYS A 191 -8.96 -2.34 15.17
N GLU A 192 -10.24 -2.05 15.30
CA GLU A 192 -11.08 -1.55 14.23
C GLU A 192 -11.72 -0.23 14.67
N LEU A 193 -11.61 0.80 13.82
CA LEU A 193 -12.35 2.05 13.96
C LEU A 193 -13.48 2.08 12.94
N PHE A 194 -14.72 2.07 13.42
CA PHE A 194 -15.90 2.19 12.58
C PHE A 194 -16.45 3.61 12.63
N CYS A 195 -16.27 4.37 11.55
CA CYS A 195 -16.52 5.80 11.50
C CYS A 195 -17.73 6.14 10.62
N LYS A 196 -18.57 7.08 11.07
CA LYS A 196 -19.70 7.61 10.27
C LYS A 196 -19.20 8.72 9.35
N THR A 197 -19.06 8.42 8.06
CA THR A 197 -18.50 9.31 7.04
C THR A 197 -19.56 9.98 6.16
N GLY A 198 -20.81 9.54 6.24
CA GLY A 198 -21.96 10.19 5.59
C GLY A 198 -23.26 9.96 6.34
N GLU A 199 -24.39 10.32 5.73
CA GLU A 199 -25.71 10.12 6.37
C GLU A 199 -25.97 8.62 6.65
N ASN A 200 -25.70 7.77 5.64
CA ASN A 200 -25.86 6.31 5.68
C ASN A 200 -24.59 5.57 5.24
N THR A 201 -23.46 6.27 5.16
CA THR A 201 -22.16 5.72 4.77
C THR A 201 -21.24 5.65 5.97
N PHE A 202 -20.55 4.52 6.09
CA PHE A 202 -19.61 4.24 7.16
C PHE A 202 -18.33 3.70 6.57
N THR A 203 -17.21 4.01 7.21
CA THR A 203 -15.90 3.47 6.87
C THR A 203 -15.36 2.71 8.07
N GLY A 204 -15.12 1.41 7.88
CA GLY A 204 -14.43 0.56 8.85
C GLY A 204 -12.94 0.54 8.54
N TYR A 205 -12.11 0.94 9.50
CA TYR A 205 -10.65 0.87 9.42
C TYR A 205 -10.16 -0.26 10.33
N SER A 206 -9.85 -1.41 9.74
CA SER A 206 -9.22 -2.54 10.42
C SER A 206 -7.70 -2.40 10.38
N PHE A 207 -7.07 -2.38 11.54
CA PHE A 207 -5.63 -2.18 11.69
C PHE A 207 -4.93 -3.46 12.14
N TYR A 208 -4.01 -3.91 11.31
CA TYR A 208 -3.05 -4.99 11.57
C TYR A 208 -1.72 -4.36 12.00
N LYS A 209 -0.65 -5.15 12.13
CA LYS A 209 0.67 -4.60 12.48
C LYS A 209 1.25 -3.82 11.29
N GLY A 210 1.17 -2.47 11.34
CA GLY A 210 1.66 -1.57 10.27
C GLY A 210 0.88 -1.61 8.95
N ARG A 211 -0.16 -2.45 8.84
CA ARG A 211 -1.01 -2.61 7.66
C ARG A 211 -2.46 -2.35 8.00
N TYR A 212 -3.23 -1.79 7.07
CA TYR A 212 -4.64 -1.50 7.29
C TYR A 212 -5.50 -2.01 6.14
N VAL A 213 -6.78 -2.23 6.44
CA VAL A 213 -7.87 -2.39 5.47
C VAL A 213 -8.95 -1.36 5.85
N ALA A 214 -9.33 -0.51 4.91
CA ALA A 214 -10.44 0.41 5.02
C ALA A 214 -11.57 -0.06 4.08
N THR A 215 -12.77 -0.29 4.62
CA THR A 215 -13.95 -0.69 3.87
C THR A 215 -15.05 0.35 3.99
N ASP A 216 -15.50 0.89 2.88
CA ASP A 216 -16.66 1.76 2.82
C ASP A 216 -17.92 0.94 2.62
N VAL A 217 -18.88 1.12 3.50
CA VAL A 217 -20.15 0.42 3.47
C VAL A 217 -21.31 1.40 3.51
N VAL A 218 -22.41 1.03 2.85
CA VAL A 218 -23.67 1.78 2.91
C VAL A 218 -24.70 0.93 3.63
N ARG A 219 -25.30 1.51 4.68
CA ARG A 219 -26.39 0.89 5.42
C ARG A 219 -27.72 1.33 4.83
N ASN A 220 -28.46 0.41 4.24
CA ASN A 220 -29.81 0.68 3.78
C ASN A 220 -30.80 0.49 4.94
N ALA A 221 -31.62 1.50 5.26
CA ALA A 221 -32.62 1.42 6.33
C ALA A 221 -33.62 0.24 6.19
N LYS A 222 -33.72 -0.37 4.99
CA LYS A 222 -34.58 -1.54 4.72
C LYS A 222 -33.86 -2.89 4.81
N GLN A 223 -32.53 -2.91 4.90
CA GLN A 223 -31.73 -4.13 4.99
C GLN A 223 -30.99 -4.17 6.33
N THR A 224 -30.75 -5.38 6.85
CA THR A 224 -30.01 -5.58 8.11
C THR A 224 -28.50 -5.70 7.88
N ASN A 225 -28.07 -5.85 6.63
CA ASN A 225 -26.67 -6.09 6.29
C ASN A 225 -26.11 -4.87 5.55
N ASP A 226 -24.87 -4.53 5.88
CA ASP A 226 -24.13 -3.45 5.25
C ASP A 226 -23.63 -3.91 3.86
N SER A 227 -23.79 -3.05 2.85
CA SER A 227 -23.30 -3.34 1.49
C SER A 227 -21.94 -2.72 1.29
N LEU A 228 -20.93 -3.54 0.95
CA LEU A 228 -19.59 -3.07 0.59
C LEU A 228 -19.65 -2.28 -0.73
N VAL A 229 -19.13 -1.05 -0.71
CA VAL A 229 -19.09 -0.15 -1.87
C VAL A 229 -17.69 -0.06 -2.44
N SER A 230 -16.71 0.16 -1.57
CA SER A 230 -15.30 0.27 -1.93
C SER A 230 -14.44 -0.19 -0.78
N TRP A 231 -13.20 -0.52 -1.08
CA TRP A 231 -12.20 -0.80 -0.07
C TRP A 231 -10.82 -0.36 -0.54
N SER A 232 -9.94 -0.11 0.42
CA SER A 232 -8.53 0.12 0.19
C SER A 232 -7.71 -0.54 1.29
N ALA A 233 -6.49 -0.92 0.98
CA ALA A 233 -5.59 -1.52 1.94
C ALA A 233 -4.16 -1.09 1.64
N GLY A 234 -3.36 -0.94 2.68
CA GLY A 234 -1.97 -0.54 2.51
C GLY A 234 -1.21 -0.47 3.83
N TYR A 235 -0.21 0.40 3.85
CA TYR A 235 0.61 0.65 5.04
C TYR A 235 0.02 1.79 5.86
N TYR A 236 0.17 1.70 7.18
CA TYR A 236 -0.08 2.83 8.06
C TYR A 236 0.97 2.94 9.16
N ASP A 237 1.13 4.15 9.67
CA ASP A 237 1.77 4.42 10.96
C ASP A 237 1.31 5.80 11.46
N ILE A 238 1.69 6.15 12.69
CA ILE A 238 1.38 7.43 13.31
C ILE A 238 2.66 8.21 13.53
N HIS A 239 2.85 9.21 12.67
CA HIS A 239 4.00 10.09 12.72
C HIS A 239 3.57 11.44 13.27
N ARG A 240 4.09 11.79 14.45
CA ARG A 240 3.80 13.06 15.14
C ARG A 240 2.30 13.34 15.33
N GLY A 241 1.53 12.30 15.64
CA GLY A 241 0.08 12.43 15.85
C GLY A 241 -0.75 12.52 14.56
N LYS A 242 -0.11 12.27 13.41
CA LYS A 242 -0.78 12.06 12.13
C LYS A 242 -0.79 10.58 11.80
N LEU A 243 -1.98 10.00 11.69
CA LEU A 243 -2.19 8.72 11.05
C LEU A 243 -1.96 8.92 9.56
N LEU A 244 -0.89 8.33 9.05
CA LEU A 244 -0.58 8.30 7.63
C LEU A 244 -1.01 6.93 7.11
N MET A 245 -1.85 6.91 6.08
CA MET A 245 -2.29 5.69 5.41
C MET A 245 -1.95 5.79 3.94
N ARG A 246 -1.13 4.88 3.46
CA ARG A 246 -0.74 4.79 2.05
C ARG A 246 -1.42 3.57 1.41
N PRO A 247 -2.48 3.77 0.60
CA PRO A 247 -3.12 2.68 -0.11
C PRO A 247 -2.19 2.05 -1.14
N LEU A 248 -2.28 0.73 -1.28
CA LEU A 248 -1.59 -0.06 -2.32
C LEU A 248 -2.56 -0.90 -3.14
N PHE A 249 -3.53 -1.50 -2.44
CA PHE A 249 -4.62 -2.29 -2.99
C PHE A 249 -5.92 -1.49 -2.81
N TYR A 250 -6.77 -1.46 -3.83
CA TYR A 250 -8.03 -0.73 -3.78
C TYR A 250 -8.95 -1.16 -4.90
N SER A 251 -10.27 -1.20 -4.62
CA SER A 251 -11.29 -1.51 -5.62
C SER A 251 -11.84 -0.29 -6.36
N ALA A 252 -11.51 0.92 -5.89
CA ALA A 252 -11.93 2.19 -6.48
C ALA A 252 -10.79 3.22 -6.38
N PRO A 253 -10.82 4.32 -7.15
CA PRO A 253 -9.82 5.38 -7.02
C PRO A 253 -9.71 5.91 -5.58
N VAL A 254 -8.48 6.07 -5.11
CA VAL A 254 -8.15 6.53 -3.75
C VAL A 254 -7.10 7.64 -3.79
N TYR A 255 -7.00 8.41 -2.70
CA TYR A 255 -5.87 9.33 -2.51
C TYR A 255 -4.55 8.56 -2.42
N ALA A 256 -3.49 9.09 -3.01
CA ALA A 256 -2.16 8.48 -2.93
C ALA A 256 -1.64 8.39 -1.48
N LEU A 257 -1.99 9.37 -0.64
CA LEU A 257 -1.71 9.38 0.79
C LEU A 257 -2.90 10.01 1.52
N VAL A 258 -3.41 9.33 2.54
CA VAL A 258 -4.39 9.87 3.48
C VAL A 258 -3.63 10.30 4.74
N SER A 259 -3.86 11.53 5.18
CA SER A 259 -3.36 12.06 6.45
C SER A 259 -4.54 12.42 7.34
N ALA A 260 -4.57 11.80 8.52
CA ALA A 260 -5.63 11.96 9.49
C ALA A 260 -5.06 12.15 10.90
N SER A 261 -5.90 12.50 11.86
CA SER A 261 -5.57 12.44 13.29
C SER A 261 -6.63 11.64 14.02
N VAL A 262 -6.23 10.71 14.87
CA VAL A 262 -7.17 9.96 15.72
C VAL A 262 -7.09 10.53 17.14
N SER A 263 -8.23 10.86 17.72
CA SER A 263 -8.30 11.33 19.10
C SER A 263 -7.76 10.28 20.07
N SER A 264 -7.22 10.73 21.19
CA SER A 264 -6.66 9.84 22.24
C SER A 264 -7.68 8.87 22.85
N ASP A 265 -8.98 9.17 22.73
CA ASP A 265 -10.09 8.31 23.15
C ASP A 265 -10.74 7.53 21.99
N TYR A 266 -10.16 7.60 20.79
CA TYR A 266 -10.58 6.90 19.58
C TYR A 266 -12.00 7.23 19.06
N LYS A 267 -12.65 8.27 19.60
CA LYS A 267 -14.02 8.65 19.22
C LYS A 267 -14.10 9.58 18.02
N THR A 268 -12.99 10.22 17.68
CA THR A 268 -12.92 11.18 16.59
C THR A 268 -11.74 10.85 15.69
N LEU A 269 -12.02 10.77 14.39
CA LEU A 269 -11.02 10.76 13.34
C LEU A 269 -11.17 12.08 12.56
N THR A 270 -10.11 12.88 12.52
CA THR A 270 -10.08 14.13 11.76
C THR A 270 -9.38 13.88 10.42
N ILE A 271 -10.12 13.96 9.31
CA ILE A 271 -9.60 13.82 7.94
C ILE A 271 -9.91 15.12 7.20
N SER A 272 -8.94 15.69 6.48
CA SER A 272 -9.16 16.91 5.68
C SER A 272 -9.80 18.08 6.46
N ALA A 273 -9.47 18.21 7.75
CA ALA A 273 -10.05 19.16 8.70
C ALA A 273 -11.52 18.95 9.08
N GLU A 274 -12.11 17.80 8.75
CA GLU A 274 -13.44 17.38 9.18
C GLU A 274 -13.35 16.27 10.23
N ASP A 275 -14.10 16.43 11.32
CA ASP A 275 -14.20 15.45 12.39
C ASP A 275 -15.32 14.45 12.10
N VAL A 276 -14.98 13.17 12.02
CA VAL A 276 -15.96 12.07 11.95
C VAL A 276 -15.99 11.29 13.25
N SER A 277 -17.20 10.91 13.67
CA SER A 277 -17.40 10.11 14.88
C SER A 277 -17.11 8.64 14.59
N CYS A 278 -16.31 8.02 15.46
CA CYS A 278 -15.90 6.64 15.35
C CYS A 278 -16.25 5.84 16.60
N THR A 279 -16.44 4.54 16.41
CA THR A 279 -16.53 3.54 17.47
C THR A 279 -15.33 2.61 17.37
N LEU A 280 -14.73 2.30 18.52
CA LEU A 280 -13.60 1.38 18.60
C LEU A 280 -14.09 -0.04 18.94
N SER A 281 -13.56 -1.03 18.23
CA SER A 281 -13.70 -2.46 18.53
C SER A 281 -12.34 -3.15 18.47
N GLU A 282 -12.24 -4.31 19.13
CA GLU A 282 -11.09 -5.21 19.01
C GLU A 282 -11.23 -6.05 17.73
N LEU A 283 -10.16 -6.15 16.96
CA LEU A 283 -10.09 -6.97 15.75
C LEU A 283 -9.47 -8.32 16.09
N LYS A 284 -10.25 -9.40 15.93
CA LYS A 284 -9.79 -10.77 16.17
C LYS A 284 -9.56 -11.48 14.85
N TYR A 285 -8.34 -11.96 14.64
CA TYR A 285 -7.94 -12.69 13.45
C TYR A 285 -6.81 -13.66 13.80
N ASN A 286 -6.60 -14.65 12.94
CA ASN A 286 -5.41 -15.49 12.95
C ASN A 286 -4.44 -14.93 11.92
N GLU A 287 -3.22 -14.59 12.33
CA GLU A 287 -2.18 -14.16 11.40
C GLU A 287 -1.89 -15.30 10.41
N VAL A 288 -1.94 -14.99 9.11
CA VAL A 288 -1.55 -15.89 8.02
C VAL A 288 -0.22 -15.38 7.45
N PRO A 289 0.90 -16.08 7.70
CA PRO A 289 2.17 -15.71 7.10
C PRO A 289 2.06 -15.75 5.57
N ALA A 290 2.50 -14.69 4.88
CA ALA A 290 2.46 -14.66 3.42
C ALA A 290 3.24 -15.84 2.80
N ALA A 291 4.34 -16.25 3.43
CA ALA A 291 5.14 -17.42 3.02
C ALA A 291 4.35 -18.75 3.06
N ASP A 292 3.29 -18.86 3.85
CA ASP A 292 2.44 -20.06 3.87
C ASP A 292 1.54 -20.18 2.63
N LEU A 293 1.32 -19.06 1.93
CA LEU A 293 0.51 -18.98 0.70
C LEU A 293 1.38 -18.95 -0.58
N GLU A 294 2.70 -18.83 -0.45
CA GLU A 294 3.62 -18.87 -1.59
C GLU A 294 3.64 -20.28 -2.21
N GLY A 295 3.53 -20.36 -3.54
CA GLY A 295 3.55 -21.61 -4.29
C GLY A 295 2.41 -21.75 -5.30
N GLU A 296 2.31 -22.96 -5.85
CA GLU A 296 1.26 -23.37 -6.77
C GLU A 296 0.07 -23.94 -6.00
N TRP A 297 -1.14 -23.65 -6.49
CA TRP A 297 -2.40 -24.07 -5.91
C TRP A 297 -3.38 -24.45 -7.02
N GLU A 298 -4.22 -25.44 -6.74
CA GLU A 298 -5.18 -26.00 -7.69
C GLU A 298 -6.58 -26.03 -7.09
N SER A 299 -7.58 -25.91 -7.96
CA SER A 299 -8.99 -26.06 -7.61
C SER A 299 -9.80 -26.59 -8.78
N ASP A 300 -10.79 -27.43 -8.51
CA ASP A 300 -11.78 -27.88 -9.50
C ASP A 300 -13.16 -27.36 -9.10
N GLU A 301 -13.47 -26.12 -9.51
CA GLU A 301 -14.71 -25.42 -9.17
C GLU A 301 -15.45 -24.96 -10.43
N GLY A 302 -16.77 -25.10 -10.43
CA GLY A 302 -17.61 -24.67 -11.56
C GLY A 302 -17.40 -25.46 -12.86
N GLY A 303 -16.79 -26.65 -12.79
CA GLY A 303 -16.44 -27.46 -13.98
C GLY A 303 -15.25 -26.90 -14.77
N LEU A 304 -14.43 -26.08 -14.12
CA LEU A 304 -13.17 -25.56 -14.63
C LEU A 304 -12.04 -26.06 -13.72
N THR A 305 -10.89 -26.34 -14.32
CA THR A 305 -9.65 -26.62 -13.59
C THR A 305 -8.89 -25.32 -13.44
N TRP A 306 -8.61 -24.95 -12.20
CA TRP A 306 -7.95 -23.71 -11.83
C TRP A 306 -6.53 -23.95 -11.37
N SER A 307 -5.66 -23.02 -11.71
CA SER A 307 -4.30 -22.92 -11.20
C SER A 307 -4.07 -21.52 -10.69
N LEU A 308 -3.50 -21.40 -9.50
CA LEU A 308 -3.06 -20.16 -8.88
C LEU A 308 -1.59 -20.32 -8.51
N ASP A 309 -0.75 -19.46 -9.06
CA ASP A 309 0.67 -19.35 -8.72
C ASP A 309 0.88 -18.04 -7.93
N MET A 310 1.30 -18.15 -6.67
CA MET A 310 1.59 -17.04 -5.78
C MET A 310 3.10 -16.99 -5.49
N ARG A 311 3.79 -16.03 -6.09
CA ARG A 311 5.26 -15.97 -6.06
C ARG A 311 5.80 -15.18 -4.87
N ALA A 312 7.01 -15.52 -4.45
CA ALA A 312 7.74 -14.84 -3.37
C ALA A 312 8.02 -13.35 -3.64
N ASP A 313 8.07 -12.95 -4.91
CA ASP A 313 8.20 -11.55 -5.34
C ASP A 313 6.88 -10.75 -5.26
N ARG A 314 5.84 -11.35 -4.67
CA ARG A 314 4.49 -10.79 -4.51
C ARG A 314 3.74 -10.61 -5.83
N THR A 315 4.15 -11.28 -6.89
CA THR A 315 3.32 -11.43 -8.10
C THR A 315 2.45 -12.68 -8.02
N PHE A 316 1.31 -12.66 -8.69
CA PHE A 316 0.46 -13.83 -8.84
C PHE A 316 -0.02 -14.01 -10.28
N GLU A 317 -0.43 -15.23 -10.59
CA GLU A 317 -1.19 -15.57 -11.78
C GLU A 317 -2.29 -16.58 -11.42
N VAL A 318 -3.52 -16.34 -11.85
CA VAL A 318 -4.65 -17.27 -11.74
C VAL A 318 -5.19 -17.59 -13.13
N LYS A 319 -5.35 -18.87 -13.41
CA LYS A 319 -5.80 -19.42 -14.68
C LYS A 319 -6.98 -20.36 -14.46
N ALA A 320 -7.93 -20.36 -15.39
CA ALA A 320 -9.02 -21.34 -15.44
C ALA A 320 -9.07 -22.01 -16.82
N PHE A 321 -9.24 -23.33 -16.84
CA PHE A 321 -9.27 -24.13 -18.06
C PHE A 321 -10.54 -24.97 -18.16
N LYS A 322 -11.06 -25.07 -19.38
CA LYS A 322 -12.06 -26.08 -19.77
C LYS A 322 -11.46 -26.98 -20.84
N GLY A 323 -10.92 -28.13 -20.42
CA GLY A 323 -10.05 -28.92 -21.29
C GLY A 323 -8.83 -28.09 -21.68
N ASN A 324 -8.57 -27.91 -22.97
CA ASN A 324 -7.41 -27.14 -23.46
C ASN A 324 -7.70 -25.64 -23.65
N GLU A 325 -8.93 -25.18 -23.39
CA GLU A 325 -9.32 -23.79 -23.59
C GLU A 325 -9.14 -22.97 -22.31
N ASN A 326 -8.33 -21.89 -22.38
CA ASN A 326 -8.21 -20.92 -21.30
C ASN A 326 -9.47 -20.05 -21.23
N LYS A 327 -10.18 -20.13 -20.11
CA LYS A 327 -11.42 -19.39 -19.84
C LYS A 327 -11.19 -18.14 -18.99
N ALA A 328 -10.13 -18.11 -18.19
CA ALA A 328 -9.77 -16.94 -17.40
C ALA A 328 -8.26 -16.90 -17.20
N LEU A 329 -7.69 -15.70 -17.33
CA LEU A 329 -6.36 -15.36 -16.85
C LEU A 329 -6.49 -14.07 -16.08
N LYS A 330 -5.97 -14.01 -14.86
CA LYS A 330 -5.73 -12.77 -14.14
C LYS A 330 -4.32 -12.82 -13.56
N GLN A 331 -3.62 -11.72 -13.61
CA GLN A 331 -2.27 -11.61 -13.08
C GLN A 331 -2.11 -10.25 -12.41
N GLY A 332 -1.17 -10.17 -11.47
CA GLY A 332 -0.89 -8.92 -10.78
C GLY A 332 -0.06 -9.12 -9.54
N ILE A 333 -0.35 -8.32 -8.51
CA ILE A 333 0.37 -8.36 -7.23
C ILE A 333 -0.55 -8.77 -6.08
N TRP A 334 0.02 -9.38 -5.05
CA TRP A 334 -0.71 -9.84 -3.87
C TRP A 334 0.03 -9.52 -2.58
N ASP A 335 -0.72 -9.43 -1.48
CA ASP A 335 -0.18 -9.31 -0.12
C ASP A 335 -1.21 -9.86 0.89
N VAL A 336 -0.79 -10.10 2.12
CA VAL A 336 -1.66 -10.63 3.19
C VAL A 336 -1.56 -9.75 4.42
N TYR A 337 -2.70 -9.22 4.89
CA TYR A 337 -2.79 -8.41 6.10
C TYR A 337 -3.58 -9.15 7.18
N GLY A 338 -2.89 -9.67 8.19
CA GLY A 338 -3.51 -10.56 9.18
C GLY A 338 -4.04 -11.82 8.50
N ASN A 339 -5.36 -11.90 8.31
CA ASN A 339 -6.02 -12.98 7.57
C ASN A 339 -6.64 -12.53 6.24
N GLN A 340 -6.39 -11.30 5.77
CA GLN A 340 -6.95 -10.79 4.53
C GLN A 340 -5.96 -10.97 3.38
N LEU A 341 -6.31 -11.78 2.38
CA LEU A 341 -5.57 -11.89 1.13
C LEU A 341 -6.10 -10.85 0.14
N LEU A 342 -5.19 -10.03 -0.35
CA LEU A 342 -5.44 -8.90 -1.24
C LEU A 342 -4.77 -9.19 -2.58
N MET A 343 -5.50 -9.06 -3.68
CA MET A 343 -4.99 -9.28 -5.04
C MET A 343 -5.34 -8.05 -5.88
N LYS A 344 -4.34 -7.41 -6.49
CA LYS A 344 -4.52 -6.29 -7.41
C LYS A 344 -4.11 -6.73 -8.80
N MET A 345 -5.03 -6.58 -9.75
CA MET A 345 -4.88 -7.07 -11.12
C MET A 345 -4.13 -6.03 -11.94
N THR A 346 -3.12 -6.48 -12.68
CA THR A 346 -2.40 -5.68 -13.68
C THR A 346 -2.68 -6.15 -15.09
N GLY A 347 -3.22 -7.36 -15.27
CA GLY A 347 -3.63 -7.88 -16.56
C GLY A 347 -4.62 -9.03 -16.46
N CYS A 348 -5.38 -9.23 -17.53
CA CYS A 348 -6.33 -10.33 -17.64
C CYS A 348 -6.70 -10.68 -19.08
N LEU A 349 -7.22 -11.90 -19.27
CA LEU A 349 -7.74 -12.35 -20.56
C LEU A 349 -8.90 -11.44 -21.00
N GLY A 350 -8.84 -10.92 -22.23
CA GLY A 350 -9.89 -10.05 -22.78
C GLY A 350 -9.87 -8.60 -22.28
N GLY A 351 -8.91 -8.23 -21.43
CA GLY A 351 -8.61 -6.83 -21.04
C GLY A 351 -9.60 -6.15 -20.11
N LYS A 352 -10.65 -6.85 -19.64
CA LYS A 352 -11.62 -6.33 -18.66
C LYS A 352 -11.78 -7.35 -17.54
N CYS A 353 -11.31 -7.00 -16.35
CA CYS A 353 -11.50 -7.75 -15.11
C CYS A 353 -11.62 -6.77 -13.95
N THR A 354 -12.09 -7.28 -12.82
CA THR A 354 -12.12 -6.53 -11.57
C THR A 354 -10.70 -6.07 -11.19
N PRO A 355 -10.49 -4.78 -10.83
CA PRO A 355 -9.15 -4.23 -10.63
C PRO A 355 -8.45 -4.77 -9.37
N ALA A 356 -9.22 -5.19 -8.36
CA ALA A 356 -8.69 -5.80 -7.16
C ALA A 356 -9.75 -6.66 -6.46
N VAL A 357 -9.30 -7.73 -5.82
CA VAL A 357 -10.10 -8.65 -5.01
C VAL A 357 -9.54 -8.67 -3.60
N ILE A 358 -10.44 -8.67 -2.61
CA ILE A 358 -10.11 -8.87 -1.20
C ILE A 358 -10.89 -10.08 -0.70
N GLY A 359 -10.31 -10.83 0.22
CA GLY A 359 -11.01 -11.92 0.88
C GLY A 359 -10.32 -12.38 2.14
N SER A 360 -11.06 -13.11 2.96
CA SER A 360 -10.52 -13.70 4.18
C SER A 360 -9.96 -15.08 3.89
N VAL A 361 -8.72 -15.31 4.29
CA VAL A 361 -8.13 -16.64 4.36
C VAL A 361 -8.65 -17.35 5.60
N SER A 362 -9.20 -18.54 5.42
CA SER A 362 -9.68 -19.39 6.50
C SER A 362 -9.30 -20.84 6.24
N LYS A 363 -9.40 -21.69 7.28
CA LYS A 363 -9.05 -23.12 7.23
C LYS A 363 -7.77 -23.39 6.41
N TRP A 364 -6.64 -22.83 6.82
CA TRP A 364 -5.38 -23.00 6.09
C TRP A 364 -4.46 -24.02 6.76
N LYS A 365 -3.66 -24.68 5.94
CA LYS A 365 -2.49 -25.45 6.34
C LYS A 365 -1.41 -25.25 5.28
N ALA A 366 -0.27 -24.68 5.69
CA ALA A 366 0.86 -24.40 4.83
C ALA A 366 1.24 -25.63 3.97
N GLY A 367 1.41 -25.42 2.66
CA GLY A 367 1.73 -26.47 1.69
C GLY A 367 0.67 -27.59 1.61
N SER A 368 -0.58 -27.34 1.97
CA SER A 368 -1.66 -28.33 1.87
C SER A 368 -2.95 -27.75 1.29
N PHE A 369 -3.58 -26.78 1.96
CA PHE A 369 -4.84 -26.19 1.51
C PHE A 369 -5.13 -24.85 2.18
N PHE A 370 -6.01 -24.04 1.57
CA PHE A 370 -6.63 -22.88 2.21
C PHE A 370 -7.98 -22.55 1.58
N ASP A 371 -8.87 -21.92 2.35
CA ASP A 371 -10.11 -21.31 1.86
C ASP A 371 -9.91 -19.79 1.70
N TYR A 372 -10.40 -19.21 0.61
CA TYR A 372 -10.37 -17.79 0.26
C TYR A 372 -11.77 -17.25 -0.03
N GLY A 373 -12.48 -16.86 1.03
CA GLY A 373 -13.80 -16.21 0.92
C GLY A 373 -13.63 -14.80 0.36
N ASN A 374 -13.74 -14.67 -0.97
CA ASN A 374 -13.26 -13.52 -1.73
C ASN A 374 -14.40 -12.71 -2.37
N SER A 375 -14.07 -11.48 -2.77
CA SER A 375 -15.02 -10.51 -3.31
C SER A 375 -15.07 -10.47 -4.85
N ASP A 376 -14.54 -11.48 -5.55
CA ASP A 376 -14.42 -11.46 -7.01
C ASP A 376 -15.79 -11.54 -7.71
N PRO A 377 -16.23 -10.49 -8.42
CA PRO A 377 -17.53 -10.50 -9.10
C PRO A 377 -17.42 -10.98 -10.55
N ASP A 378 -16.23 -11.31 -11.05
CA ASP A 378 -16.02 -11.72 -12.44
C ASP A 378 -16.66 -13.09 -12.72
N ASP A 379 -16.92 -13.38 -14.00
CA ASP A 379 -17.41 -14.69 -14.47
C ASP A 379 -16.43 -15.27 -15.51
N PRO A 380 -15.75 -16.40 -15.22
CA PRO A 380 -15.85 -17.18 -13.98
C PRO A 380 -15.10 -16.51 -12.81
N SER A 381 -15.62 -16.68 -11.59
CA SER A 381 -15.07 -16.12 -10.34
C SER A 381 -13.91 -16.96 -9.81
N ILE A 382 -12.93 -16.32 -9.18
CA ILE A 382 -11.83 -16.99 -8.46
C ILE A 382 -12.40 -17.98 -7.42
N PRO A 383 -11.97 -19.25 -7.43
CA PRO A 383 -12.41 -20.27 -6.47
C PRO A 383 -12.23 -19.87 -5.01
N GLU A 384 -13.13 -20.39 -4.17
CA GLU A 384 -13.06 -20.19 -2.72
C GLU A 384 -12.21 -21.23 -2.00
N SER A 385 -11.90 -22.38 -2.60
CA SER A 385 -11.09 -23.43 -1.98
C SER A 385 -9.93 -23.85 -2.86
N TRP A 386 -8.75 -23.97 -2.26
CA TRP A 386 -7.49 -24.25 -2.94
C TRP A 386 -6.72 -25.38 -2.25
N ASN A 387 -6.13 -26.27 -3.04
CA ASN A 387 -5.26 -27.35 -2.57
C ASN A 387 -3.87 -27.20 -3.19
N ALA A 388 -2.84 -27.63 -2.46
CA ALA A 388 -1.52 -27.77 -3.04
C ALA A 388 -1.53 -28.91 -4.08
N PRO A 389 -0.81 -28.76 -5.21
CA PRO A 389 -0.72 -29.81 -6.22
C PRO A 389 -0.04 -31.07 -5.67
N GLU A 390 -0.47 -32.22 -6.17
CA GLU A 390 0.18 -33.50 -5.93
C GLU A 390 1.13 -33.83 -7.08
N TYR A 391 2.41 -34.09 -6.78
CA TYR A 391 3.41 -34.48 -7.78
C TYR A 391 3.78 -35.97 -7.63
N GLU A 392 3.94 -36.68 -8.75
CA GLU A 392 4.39 -38.09 -8.82
C GLU A 392 5.90 -38.29 -8.62
#